data_AF-A0A353EB27-F1
#
_entry.id   AF-A0A353EB27-F1
#
_cell.length_a   1.000
_cell.length_b   1.000
_cell.length_c   1.000
_cell.angle_alpha   90.00
_cell.angle_beta   90.00
_cell.angle_gamma   90.00
#
_symmetry.space_group_name_H-M   'P 1'
#
loop_
_entity.id
_entity.type
_entity.pdbx_description
1 polymer ?
#
loop_
_entity_poly.entity_id
_entity_poly.type
_entity_poly.pdbx_seq_one_letter_code
_entity_poly.pdbx_strand_id
1 'polypeptide(L)'
;MDQKPVLDKPEHAKLERNTFLLTLVIVSIAFLALLQPFWGAIFWACTLGLIFAPLYQKLLKVGSPKPNVSAVISLLICLVLGILPALFIIISFFNEGANFYQSVKSGDFDIGARIEQVQNAFPVIKDFLARFNIDLSHIQSQLSDFALTSSGFIAQNALQLGQGTLQFFMSLGLM
;
A
#
# COMPACT_ATOMS: atom_id res chain seq x y z
N MET A 1 -68.44 -0.62 31.10
CA MET A 1 -67.23 0.18 31.35
C MET A 1 -66.09 -0.60 30.72
N ASP A 2 -65.96 -0.56 29.40
CA ASP A 2 -65.34 0.52 28.63
C ASP A 2 -63.84 0.62 28.89
N GLN A 3 -63.05 -0.14 28.12
CA GLN A 3 -61.73 0.27 27.65
C GLN A 3 -61.24 -0.71 26.57
N LYS A 4 -61.32 -0.27 25.31
CA LYS A 4 -60.45 -0.79 24.25
C LYS A 4 -59.02 -0.33 24.55
N PRO A 5 -58.02 -1.22 24.73
CA PRO A 5 -56.65 -0.81 24.57
C PRO A 5 -56.32 -0.81 23.08
N VAL A 6 -55.90 0.37 22.64
CA VAL A 6 -55.35 0.75 21.34
C VAL A 6 -54.53 -0.40 20.72
N LEU A 7 -54.89 -0.80 19.49
CA LEU A 7 -54.03 -1.65 18.66
C LEU A 7 -52.75 -0.86 18.33
N ASP A 8 -51.69 -1.06 19.11
CA ASP A 8 -50.36 -0.63 18.74
C ASP A 8 -49.92 -1.43 17.51
N LYS A 9 -49.94 -0.73 16.37
CA LYS A 9 -49.60 -1.28 15.07
C LYS A 9 -48.17 -1.83 15.11
N PRO A 10 -47.94 -3.11 14.77
CA PRO A 10 -46.60 -3.72 14.68
C PRO A 10 -45.73 -3.15 13.55
N GLU A 11 -46.19 -2.09 12.88
CA GLU A 11 -45.54 -1.47 11.73
C GLU A 11 -44.37 -0.56 12.13
N HIS A 12 -44.43 0.09 13.31
CA HIS A 12 -43.38 0.99 13.77
C HIS A 12 -42.05 0.27 14.09
N ALA A 13 -42.12 -0.86 14.80
CA ALA A 13 -40.93 -1.66 15.12
C ALA A 13 -40.25 -2.25 13.86
N LYS A 14 -41.03 -2.51 12.82
CA LYS A 14 -40.50 -3.00 11.53
C LYS A 14 -39.84 -1.87 10.73
N LEU A 15 -40.41 -0.66 10.76
CA LEU A 15 -39.83 0.53 10.13
C LEU A 15 -38.52 0.94 10.82
N GLU A 16 -38.49 0.98 12.16
CA GLU A 16 -37.29 1.33 12.93
C GLU A 16 -36.13 0.38 12.65
N ARG A 17 -36.39 -0.94 12.64
CA ARG A 17 -35.37 -1.95 12.34
C ARG A 17 -34.85 -1.85 10.91
N ASN A 18 -35.72 -1.58 9.93
CA ASN A 18 -35.31 -1.43 8.54
C ASN A 18 -34.51 -0.14 8.33
N THR A 19 -34.92 0.98 8.94
CA THR A 19 -34.17 2.23 8.90
C THR A 19 -32.82 2.08 9.59
N PHE A 20 -32.77 1.43 10.75
CA PHE A 20 -31.52 1.11 11.45
C PHE A 20 -30.59 0.26 10.57
N LEU A 21 -31.09 -0.82 9.95
CA LEU A 21 -30.30 -1.66 9.05
C LEU A 21 -29.82 -0.89 7.81
N LEU A 22 -30.66 -0.04 7.23
CA LEU A 22 -30.31 0.76 6.06
C LEU A 22 -29.22 1.78 6.40
N THR A 23 -29.37 2.49 7.53
CA THR A 23 -28.33 3.38 8.05
C THR A 23 -27.05 2.62 8.39
N LEU A 24 -27.14 1.43 9.01
CA LEU A 24 -25.99 0.58 9.31
C LEU A 24 -25.24 0.20 8.02
N VAL A 25 -25.96 -0.22 6.98
CA VAL A 25 -25.36 -0.57 5.68
C VAL A 25 -24.69 0.65 5.05
N ILE A 26 -25.35 1.81 5.04
CA ILE A 26 -24.77 3.06 4.52
C ILE A 26 -23.48 3.41 5.27
N VAL A 27 -23.51 3.37 6.61
CA VAL A 27 -22.34 3.67 7.44
C VAL A 27 -21.23 2.63 7.23
N SER A 28 -21.56 1.35 7.10
CA SER A 28 -20.58 0.30 6.77
C SER A 28 -19.93 0.51 5.40
N ILE A 29 -20.71 0.89 4.37
CA ILE A 29 -20.15 1.19 3.05
C ILE A 29 -19.28 2.45 3.12
N ALA A 30 -19.72 3.50 3.81
CA ALA A 30 -18.93 4.70 4.03
C ALA A 30 -17.62 4.41 4.77
N PHE A 31 -17.66 3.53 5.77
CA PHE A 31 -16.49 3.06 6.49
C PHE A 31 -15.52 2.30 5.58
N LEU A 32 -16.01 1.40 4.72
CA LEU A 32 -15.17 0.70 3.74
C LEU A 32 -14.56 1.66 2.71
N ALA A 33 -15.29 2.70 2.30
CA ALA A 33 -14.77 3.75 1.42
C ALA A 33 -13.65 4.55 2.12
N LEU A 34 -13.81 4.87 3.41
CA LEU A 34 -12.74 5.49 4.21
C LEU A 34 -11.53 4.59 4.40
N LEU A 35 -11.71 3.27 4.35
CA LEU A 35 -10.59 2.33 4.39
C LEU A 35 -9.78 2.29 3.09
N GLN A 36 -10.28 2.81 1.96
CA GLN A 36 -9.58 2.81 0.66
C GLN A 36 -8.08 3.20 0.77
N PRO A 37 -7.69 4.33 1.42
CA PRO A 37 -6.28 4.68 1.61
C PRO A 37 -5.51 3.79 2.61
N PHE A 38 -6.22 3.04 3.48
CA PHE A 38 -5.62 2.22 4.53
C PHE A 38 -5.49 0.73 4.17
N TRP A 39 -5.97 0.30 3.00
CA TRP A 39 -5.87 -1.11 2.57
C TRP A 39 -4.43 -1.64 2.62
N GLY A 40 -3.47 -0.83 2.18
CA GLY A 40 -2.05 -1.18 2.27
C GLY A 40 -1.60 -1.38 3.71
N ALA A 41 -1.93 -0.45 4.61
CA ALA A 41 -1.55 -0.53 6.02
C ALA A 41 -2.15 -1.78 6.71
N ILE A 42 -3.43 -2.09 6.45
CA ILE A 42 -4.11 -3.26 7.03
C ILE A 42 -3.48 -4.56 6.51
N PHE A 43 -3.26 -4.67 5.20
CA PHE A 43 -2.64 -5.85 4.60
C PHE A 43 -1.23 -6.10 5.14
N TRP A 44 -0.41 -5.05 5.22
CA TRP A 44 0.94 -5.13 5.77
C TRP A 44 0.93 -5.46 7.27
N ALA A 45 0.01 -4.89 8.06
CA ALA A 45 -0.15 -5.22 9.47
C ALA A 45 -0.52 -6.69 9.69
N CYS A 46 -1.47 -7.23 8.91
CA CYS A 46 -1.83 -8.64 8.96
C CYS A 46 -0.67 -9.55 8.52
N THR A 47 0.02 -9.21 7.43
CA THR A 47 1.15 -9.98 6.91
C THR A 47 2.30 -10.04 7.92
N LEU A 48 2.72 -8.89 8.45
CA LEU A 48 3.76 -8.83 9.48
C LEU A 48 3.32 -9.54 10.75
N GLY A 49 2.08 -9.31 11.21
CA GLY A 49 1.53 -10.02 12.37
C GLY A 49 1.56 -11.54 12.20
N LEU A 50 1.24 -12.04 11.00
CA LEU A 50 1.25 -13.48 10.70
C LEU A 50 2.69 -14.04 10.65
N ILE A 51 3.62 -13.34 10.00
CA ILE A 51 5.03 -13.75 9.88
C ILE A 51 5.71 -13.77 11.25
N PHE A 52 5.42 -12.78 12.10
CA PHE A 52 6.06 -12.60 13.40
C PHE A 52 5.29 -13.21 14.57
N ALA A 53 4.07 -13.74 14.35
CA ALA A 53 3.33 -14.55 15.32
C ALA A 53 4.18 -15.68 15.96
N PRO A 54 4.94 -16.51 15.20
CA PRO A 54 5.80 -17.54 15.81
C PRO A 54 6.93 -16.96 16.67
N LEU A 55 7.42 -15.75 16.37
CA LEU A 55 8.45 -15.10 17.16
C LEU A 55 7.90 -14.67 18.52
N TYR A 56 6.71 -14.06 18.56
CA TYR A 56 6.03 -13.70 19.80
C TYR A 56 5.79 -14.92 20.71
N GLN A 57 5.34 -16.05 20.14
CA GLN A 57 5.15 -17.28 20.90
C GLN A 57 6.46 -17.87 21.44
N LYS A 58 7.57 -17.75 20.70
CA LYS A 58 8.90 -18.18 21.20
C LYS A 58 9.36 -17.31 22.38
N LEU A 59 9.13 -16.00 22.32
CA LEU A 59 9.47 -15.09 23.42
C LEU A 59 8.64 -15.36 24.69
N LEU A 60 7.35 -15.69 24.56
CA LEU A 60 6.50 -16.08 25.68
C LEU A 60 6.95 -17.38 26.37
N LYS A 61 7.64 -18.28 25.64
CA LYS A 61 8.17 -19.54 26.19
C LYS A 61 9.53 -19.38 26.87
N VAL A 62 10.29 -18.33 26.55
CA VAL A 62 11.66 -18.11 27.03
C VAL A 62 11.73 -17.06 28.15
N GLY A 63 10.73 -16.17 28.28
CA GLY A 63 10.76 -15.03 29.23
C GLY A 63 9.62 -14.99 30.26
N SER A 64 9.95 -14.46 31.44
CA SER A 64 9.11 -14.25 32.64
C SER A 64 7.74 -13.58 32.38
N PRO A 65 6.71 -13.86 33.21
CA PRO A 65 5.30 -14.00 32.81
C PRO A 65 4.49 -12.70 32.71
N LYS A 66 5.05 -11.61 32.16
CA LYS A 66 4.30 -10.37 31.91
C LYS A 66 3.99 -10.22 30.42
N PRO A 67 2.75 -10.51 29.96
CA PRO A 67 2.40 -10.55 28.54
C PRO A 67 2.65 -9.22 27.81
N ASN A 68 2.57 -8.10 28.53
CA ASN A 68 2.78 -6.76 27.97
C ASN A 68 4.26 -6.49 27.60
N VAL A 69 5.21 -6.98 28.41
CA VAL A 69 6.64 -6.78 28.16
C VAL A 69 7.10 -7.63 26.97
N SER A 70 6.62 -8.87 26.88
CA SER A 70 6.87 -9.74 25.74
C SER A 70 6.31 -9.15 24.43
N ALA A 71 5.15 -8.47 24.48
CA ALA A 71 4.54 -7.83 23.33
C ALA A 71 5.40 -6.67 22.82
N VAL A 72 5.81 -5.76 23.72
CA VAL A 72 6.68 -4.62 23.36
C VAL A 72 8.02 -5.09 22.80
N ILE A 73 8.66 -6.09 23.42
CA ILE A 73 9.94 -6.62 22.93
C ILE A 73 9.76 -7.27 21.55
N SER A 74 8.68 -8.04 21.33
CA SER A 74 8.43 -8.66 20.02
C SER A 74 8.17 -7.62 18.92
N LEU A 75 7.48 -6.52 19.25
CA LEU A 75 7.26 -5.38 18.36
C LEU A 75 8.59 -4.69 18.01
N LEU A 76 9.44 -4.47 19.00
CA LEU A 76 10.75 -3.84 18.81
C LEU A 76 11.65 -4.70 17.91
N ILE A 77 11.67 -6.01 18.14
CA ILE A 77 12.41 -6.96 17.30
C ILE A 77 11.84 -6.99 15.87
N CYS A 78 10.52 -7.01 15.71
CA CYS A 78 9.88 -6.94 14.40
C CYS A 78 10.27 -5.67 13.64
N LEU A 79 10.32 -4.53 14.32
CA LEU A 79 10.72 -3.26 13.74
C LEU A 79 12.19 -3.29 13.28
N VAL A 80 13.09 -3.73 14.16
CA VAL A 80 14.53 -3.68 13.92
C VAL A 80 15.00 -4.77 12.93
N LEU A 81 14.48 -5.99 13.03
CA LEU A 81 14.91 -7.12 12.19
C LEU A 81 14.04 -7.35 10.94
N GLY A 82 12.83 -6.81 10.89
CA GLY A 82 11.94 -6.93 9.73
C GLY A 82 11.90 -5.64 8.92
N ILE A 83 11.42 -4.56 9.54
CA ILE A 83 11.10 -3.31 8.84
C ILE A 83 12.38 -2.57 8.43
N LEU A 84 13.34 -2.41 9.34
CA LEU A 84 14.60 -1.71 9.06
C LEU A 84 15.41 -2.31 7.89
N PRO A 85 15.68 -3.63 7.87
CA PRO A 85 16.43 -4.23 6.75
C PRO A 85 15.63 -4.23 5.45
N ALA A 86 14.31 -4.40 5.49
CA ALA A 86 13.48 -4.29 4.29
C ALA A 86 13.57 -2.89 3.68
N LEU A 87 13.48 -1.83 4.50
CA LEU A 87 13.67 -0.45 4.05
C LEU A 87 15.05 -0.23 3.45
N PHE A 88 16.11 -0.75 4.09
CA PHE A 88 17.46 -0.65 3.57
C PHE A 88 17.58 -1.29 2.18
N ILE A 89 17.05 -2.51 2.00
CA ILE A 89 17.03 -3.20 0.70
C ILE A 89 16.24 -2.39 -0.33
N ILE A 90 15.06 -1.90 0.02
CA ILE A 90 14.19 -1.12 -0.89
C ILE A 90 14.93 0.16 -1.33
N ILE A 91 15.52 0.91 -0.40
CA ILE A 91 16.27 2.14 -0.71
C ILE A 91 17.49 1.83 -1.57
N SER A 92 18.26 0.78 -1.25
CA SER A 92 19.39 0.34 -2.07
C SER A 92 18.94 -0.01 -3.49
N PHE A 93 17.83 -0.75 -3.64
CA PHE A 93 17.27 -1.08 -4.94
C PHE A 93 16.85 0.16 -5.74
N PHE A 94 16.22 1.15 -5.10
CA PHE A 94 15.88 2.42 -5.77
C PHE A 94 17.12 3.23 -6.16
N ASN A 95 18.14 3.30 -5.32
CA ASN A 95 19.40 3.98 -5.65
C ASN A 95 20.12 3.30 -6.82
N GLU A 96 20.22 1.97 -6.79
CA GLU A 96 20.82 1.18 -7.87
C GLU A 96 19.98 1.27 -9.15
N GLY A 97 18.65 1.22 -9.03
CA GLY A 97 17.70 1.32 -10.14
C GLY A 97 17.67 2.70 -10.81
N ALA A 98 17.77 3.78 -10.03
CA ALA A 98 17.89 5.14 -10.54
C ALA A 98 19.24 5.35 -11.24
N ASN A 99 20.33 4.83 -10.65
CA ASN A 99 21.66 4.87 -11.27
C ASN A 99 21.69 4.03 -12.56
N PHE A 100 21.08 2.85 -12.57
CA PHE A 100 20.93 2.04 -13.77
C PHE A 100 20.13 2.80 -14.83
N TYR A 101 18.97 3.36 -14.48
CA TYR A 101 18.14 4.15 -15.41
C TYR A 101 18.90 5.36 -15.97
N GLN A 102 19.71 6.02 -15.14
CA GLN A 102 20.54 7.14 -15.54
C GLN A 102 21.69 6.70 -16.44
N SER A 103 22.34 5.57 -16.17
CA SER A 103 23.34 4.92 -17.04
C SER A 103 22.78 4.47 -18.39
N VAL A 104 21.50 4.04 -18.43
CA VAL A 104 20.77 3.77 -19.68
C VAL A 104 20.55 5.06 -20.49
N LYS A 105 20.24 6.18 -19.83
CA LYS A 105 19.99 7.47 -20.48
C LYS A 105 21.28 8.22 -20.88
N SER A 106 22.39 8.01 -20.17
CA SER A 106 23.65 8.71 -20.39
C SER A 106 24.56 8.08 -21.45
N GLY A 107 24.15 6.98 -22.09
CA GLY A 107 24.84 6.40 -23.24
C GLY A 107 26.08 5.55 -22.91
N ASP A 108 26.31 5.19 -21.64
CA ASP A 108 27.37 4.23 -21.27
C ASP A 108 26.90 2.77 -21.45
N PHE A 109 25.57 2.54 -21.35
CA PHE A 109 24.89 1.31 -21.76
C PHE A 109 23.87 1.65 -22.84
N ASP A 110 24.31 1.59 -24.11
CA ASP A 110 23.52 1.97 -25.28
C ASP A 110 22.43 0.94 -25.62
N ILE A 111 21.41 0.88 -24.75
CA ILE A 111 20.19 0.12 -24.98
C ILE A 111 19.46 0.70 -26.21
N GLY A 112 19.65 1.98 -26.53
CA GLY A 112 19.20 2.63 -27.76
C GLY A 112 19.75 1.95 -29.01
N ALA A 113 21.08 1.84 -29.15
CA ALA A 113 21.72 1.16 -30.28
C ALA A 113 21.47 -0.36 -30.31
N ARG A 114 21.26 -1.00 -29.16
CA ARG A 114 20.84 -2.42 -29.08
C ARG A 114 19.40 -2.61 -29.56
N ILE A 115 18.50 -1.71 -29.16
CA ILE A 115 17.12 -1.67 -29.66
C ILE A 115 17.10 -1.31 -31.13
N GLU A 116 17.98 -0.42 -31.60
CA GLU A 116 18.12 -0.05 -33.00
C GLU A 116 18.68 -1.23 -33.83
N GLN A 117 19.62 -2.00 -33.28
CA GLN A 117 20.09 -3.26 -33.88
C GLN A 117 18.98 -4.33 -33.93
N VAL A 118 18.19 -4.48 -32.87
CA VAL A 118 17.04 -5.42 -32.85
C VAL A 118 15.95 -4.96 -33.81
N GLN A 119 15.70 -3.65 -33.89
CA GLN A 119 14.76 -3.03 -34.82
C GLN A 119 15.23 -3.12 -36.28
N ASN A 120 16.52 -3.02 -36.54
CA ASN A 120 17.12 -3.23 -37.86
C ASN A 120 17.16 -4.72 -38.24
N ALA A 121 17.21 -5.63 -37.25
CA ALA A 121 17.10 -7.07 -37.47
C ALA A 121 15.65 -7.56 -37.67
N PHE A 122 14.64 -6.82 -37.20
CA PHE A 122 13.21 -7.14 -37.36
C PHE A 122 12.40 -6.01 -38.03
N PRO A 123 12.63 -5.72 -39.32
CA PRO A 123 11.91 -4.67 -40.07
C PRO A 123 10.40 -4.95 -40.21
N VAL A 124 9.96 -6.21 -40.13
CA VAL A 124 8.55 -6.63 -40.26
C VAL A 124 7.66 -6.03 -39.15
N ILE A 125 8.21 -5.80 -37.96
CA ILE A 125 7.46 -5.25 -36.82
C ILE A 125 7.27 -3.75 -36.99
N LYS A 126 8.27 -3.04 -37.55
CA LYS A 126 8.19 -1.61 -37.85
C LYS A 126 7.11 -1.32 -38.89
N ASP A 127 7.04 -2.08 -39.98
CA ASP A 127 6.02 -1.88 -41.02
C ASP A 127 4.60 -2.17 -40.52
N PHE A 128 4.44 -3.15 -39.63
CA PHE A 128 3.15 -3.42 -38.98
C PHE A 128 2.75 -2.28 -38.03
N LEU A 129 3.67 -1.78 -37.21
CA LEU A 129 3.38 -0.69 -36.25
C LEU A 129 3.20 0.68 -36.93
N ALA A 130 3.95 0.95 -38.01
CA ALA A 130 3.79 2.14 -38.84
C ALA A 130 2.42 2.15 -39.55
N ARG A 131 1.91 0.99 -39.98
CA ARG A 131 0.53 0.85 -40.51
C ARG A 131 -0.55 1.13 -39.46
N PHE A 132 -0.24 0.96 -38.18
CA PHE A 132 -1.11 1.33 -37.07
C PHE A 132 -0.90 2.77 -36.56
N ASN A 133 0.02 3.55 -37.16
CA ASN A 133 0.39 4.90 -36.74
C ASN A 133 0.83 4.98 -35.27
N ILE A 134 1.45 3.92 -34.75
CA ILE A 134 1.95 3.84 -33.37
C ILE A 134 3.44 4.18 -33.37
N ASP A 135 3.76 5.40 -32.96
CA ASP A 135 5.13 5.83 -32.68
C ASP A 135 5.62 5.19 -31.38
N LEU A 136 6.45 4.16 -31.50
CA LEU A 136 7.14 3.51 -30.38
C LEU A 136 7.94 4.51 -29.52
N SER A 137 8.46 5.55 -30.14
CA SER A 137 9.18 6.65 -29.50
C SER A 137 8.29 7.42 -28.52
N HIS A 138 7.03 7.68 -28.91
CA HIS A 138 6.05 8.40 -28.09
C HIS A 138 5.54 7.54 -26.93
N ILE A 139 5.39 6.22 -27.14
CA ILE A 139 5.06 5.29 -26.05
C ILE A 139 6.22 5.22 -25.05
N GLN A 140 7.45 5.11 -25.53
CA GLN A 140 8.63 5.07 -24.67
C GLN A 140 8.76 6.36 -23.83
N SER A 141 8.57 7.53 -24.44
CA SER A 141 8.64 8.81 -23.71
C SER A 141 7.52 8.93 -22.67
N GLN A 142 6.28 8.55 -23.01
CA GLN A 142 5.18 8.56 -22.04
C GLN A 142 5.39 7.56 -20.89
N LEU A 143 5.94 6.38 -21.17
CA LEU A 143 6.24 5.39 -20.14
C LEU A 143 7.34 5.89 -19.19
N SER A 144 8.37 6.54 -19.74
CA SER A 144 9.43 7.18 -18.98
C SER A 144 8.90 8.32 -18.11
N ASP A 145 8.07 9.20 -18.66
CA ASP A 145 7.47 10.31 -17.91
C ASP A 145 6.50 9.81 -16.83
N PHE A 146 5.73 8.76 -17.12
CA PHE A 146 4.86 8.10 -16.15
C PHE A 146 5.67 7.42 -15.04
N ALA A 147 6.76 6.73 -15.38
CA ALA A 147 7.64 6.08 -14.41
C ALA A 147 8.34 7.10 -13.49
N LEU A 148 8.81 8.22 -14.05
CA LEU A 148 9.42 9.32 -13.28
C LEU A 148 8.38 9.99 -12.35
N THR A 149 7.20 10.30 -12.87
CA THR A 149 6.14 10.97 -12.09
C THR A 149 5.60 10.06 -10.98
N SER A 150 5.35 8.79 -11.29
CA SER A 150 4.87 7.81 -10.30
C SER A 150 5.91 7.53 -9.23
N SER A 151 7.19 7.44 -9.59
CA SER A 151 8.28 7.27 -8.61
C SER A 151 8.39 8.46 -7.67
N GLY A 152 8.31 9.70 -8.19
CA GLY A 152 8.33 10.90 -7.37
C GLY A 152 7.13 11.00 -6.42
N PHE A 153 5.93 10.65 -6.92
CA PHE A 153 4.72 10.60 -6.11
C PHE A 153 4.81 9.55 -5.00
N ILE A 154 5.26 8.33 -5.30
CA ILE A 154 5.42 7.26 -4.30
C ILE A 154 6.48 7.64 -3.27
N ALA A 155 7.62 8.20 -3.70
CA ALA A 155 8.68 8.64 -2.81
C ALA A 155 8.23 9.76 -1.85
N GLN A 156 7.54 10.79 -2.34
CA GLN A 156 7.00 11.86 -1.50
C GLN A 156 5.93 11.36 -0.52
N ASN A 157 5.01 10.51 -0.98
CA ASN A 157 3.97 9.96 -0.11
C ASN A 157 4.55 8.99 0.93
N ALA A 158 5.57 8.20 0.59
CA ALA A 158 6.26 7.32 1.55
C ALA A 158 6.94 8.11 2.69
N LEU A 159 7.58 9.24 2.37
CA LEU A 159 8.17 10.13 3.39
C LEU A 159 7.09 10.79 4.27
N GLN A 160 5.98 11.23 3.69
CA GLN A 160 4.86 11.82 4.44
C GLN A 160 4.20 10.80 5.39
N LEU A 161 4.06 9.54 4.96
CA LEU A 161 3.57 8.45 5.83
C LEU A 161 4.50 8.19 7.02
N GLY A 162 5.82 8.22 6.79
CA GLY A 162 6.83 8.10 7.86
C GLY A 162 6.81 9.29 8.83
N GLN A 163 6.69 10.52 8.30
CA GLN A 163 6.64 11.73 9.10
C GLN A 163 5.36 11.81 9.95
N GLY A 164 4.19 11.49 9.38
CA GLY A 164 2.92 11.46 10.12
C GLY A 164 2.94 10.47 11.28
N THR A 165 3.57 9.31 11.08
CA THR A 165 3.76 8.31 12.13
C THR A 165 4.72 8.82 13.23
N LEU A 166 5.88 9.37 12.88
CA LEU A 166 6.83 9.95 13.85
C LEU A 166 6.20 11.10 14.66
N GLN A 167 5.43 11.96 14.01
CA GLN A 167 4.75 13.08 14.65
C GLN A 167 3.66 12.60 15.63
N PHE A 168 2.93 11.54 15.28
CA PHE A 168 1.99 10.89 16.20
C PHE A 168 2.70 10.35 17.45
N PHE A 169 3.83 9.65 17.30
CA PHE A 169 4.60 9.13 18.45
C PHE A 169 5.25 10.23 19.28
N MET A 170 5.78 11.30 18.67
CA MET A 170 6.26 12.47 19.41
C MET A 170 5.13 13.14 20.17
N SER A 171 3.95 13.30 19.55
CA SER A 171 2.78 13.86 20.22
C SER A 171 2.30 13.00 21.38
N LEU A 172 2.38 11.67 21.26
CA LEU A 172 1.99 10.72 22.32
C LEU A 172 3.00 10.67 23.47
N GLY A 173 4.28 10.96 23.21
CA GLY A 173 5.33 10.97 24.24
C GLY A 173 5.50 12.31 24.94
N LEU A 174 5.03 13.40 24.32
CA LEU A 174 5.00 14.75 24.90
C LEU A 174 3.71 15.02 25.71
N MET A 175 2.64 14.27 25.47
CA MET A 175 1.43 14.23 26.31
C MET A 175 1.57 13.20 27.43
#